data_AF-A0A3L6JRP6-F1
#
_entry.id   AF-A0A3L6JRP6-F1
#
_cell.length_a   1.000
_cell.length_b   1.000
_cell.length_c   1.000
_cell.angle_alpha   90.00
_cell.angle_beta   90.00
_cell.angle_gamma   90.00
#
_symmetry.space_group_name_H-M   'P 1'
#
loop_
_entity.id
_entity.type
_entity.pdbx_description
1 polymer ?
#
loop_
_entity_poly.entity_id
_entity_poly.type
_entity_poly.pdbx_seq_one_letter_code
_entity_poly.pdbx_strand_id
1 'polypeptide(L)'
;MNTDDIIALSLRAETLKHLRRTGWTIAGLGSSNEETVAAHAWGACLISLLIAEKIRSDGNDVDLRKVLTMAILHDLPEAIVSDIPLTAVQFGGDSMRSSKEKTEAAAARHMLRPLGEVGTFLADLWEEFVACKTLEARIVNAADKVDMLTHAVSLEQAGCQPALLNEFFHNSQHEEAGSSLDVFEELYSKLLGLHRSNKGKAPHSS
;
A
#
# COMPACT_ATOMS: atom_id res chain seq x y z
N MET A 1 23.03 -16.06 -3.21
CA MET A 1 22.93 -14.70 -3.78
C MET A 1 24.28 -14.27 -4.33
N ASN A 2 24.40 -14.12 -5.64
CA ASN A 2 25.56 -13.45 -6.27
C ASN A 2 25.17 -12.00 -6.64
N THR A 3 26.14 -11.21 -7.12
CA THR A 3 25.90 -9.80 -7.51
C THR A 3 24.98 -9.66 -8.71
N ASP A 4 25.00 -10.60 -9.64
CA ASP A 4 24.16 -10.57 -10.85
C ASP A 4 22.69 -10.75 -10.49
N ASP A 5 22.38 -11.61 -9.51
CA ASP A 5 21.02 -11.80 -9.00
C ASP A 5 20.47 -10.51 -8.36
N ILE A 6 21.33 -9.78 -7.62
CA ILE A 6 20.97 -8.48 -7.00
C ILE A 6 20.62 -7.46 -8.09
N ILE A 7 21.45 -7.36 -9.13
CA ILE A 7 21.20 -6.46 -10.26
C ILE A 7 19.94 -6.88 -11.01
N ALA A 8 19.73 -8.17 -11.27
CA ALA A 8 18.55 -8.67 -11.97
C ALA A 8 17.25 -8.32 -11.23
N LEU A 9 17.20 -8.54 -9.91
CA LEU A 9 16.04 -8.14 -9.10
C LEU A 9 15.84 -6.63 -9.10
N SER A 10 16.92 -5.85 -8.94
CA SER A 10 16.86 -4.39 -8.94
C SER A 10 16.34 -3.84 -10.27
N LEU A 11 16.82 -4.36 -11.39
CA LEU A 11 16.34 -3.99 -12.73
C LEU A 11 14.87 -4.36 -12.93
N ARG A 12 14.41 -5.48 -12.35
CA ARG A 12 12.99 -5.82 -12.39
C ARG A 12 12.14 -4.83 -11.59
N ALA A 13 12.60 -4.46 -10.40
CA ALA A 13 11.93 -3.50 -9.53
C ALA A 13 11.86 -2.08 -10.12
N GLU A 14 12.74 -1.70 -11.07
CA GLU A 14 12.63 -0.41 -11.79
C GLU A 14 11.27 -0.24 -12.48
N THR A 15 10.59 -1.34 -12.85
CA THR A 15 9.23 -1.30 -13.41
C THR A 15 8.27 -0.51 -12.50
N LEU A 16 8.41 -0.64 -11.17
CA LEU A 16 7.56 0.02 -10.19
C LEU A 16 7.72 1.55 -10.20
N LYS A 17 8.86 2.08 -10.67
CA LYS A 17 9.10 3.52 -10.82
C LYS A 17 8.40 4.12 -12.03
N HIS A 18 7.87 3.28 -12.91
CA HIS A 18 7.17 3.69 -14.12
C HIS A 18 5.70 3.23 -14.12
N LEU A 19 5.37 2.25 -13.28
CA LEU A 19 4.01 1.77 -13.09
C LEU A 19 3.21 2.78 -12.25
N ARG A 20 2.17 3.35 -12.85
CA ARG A 20 1.22 4.25 -12.19
C ARG A 20 0.23 3.44 -11.38
N ARG A 21 -0.21 3.94 -10.23
CA ARG A 21 -1.26 3.26 -9.46
C ARG A 21 -2.61 3.39 -10.16
N THR A 22 -3.21 2.25 -10.50
CA THR A 22 -4.41 2.12 -11.34
C THR A 22 -5.63 2.79 -10.72
N GLY A 23 -5.73 2.82 -9.38
CA GLY A 23 -6.84 3.46 -8.67
C GLY A 23 -7.00 4.95 -9.03
N TRP A 24 -5.89 5.68 -9.15
CA TRP A 24 -5.88 7.10 -9.53
C TRP A 24 -6.36 7.33 -10.97
N THR A 25 -5.94 6.46 -11.89
CA THR A 25 -6.39 6.49 -13.29
C THR A 25 -7.89 6.22 -13.40
N ILE A 26 -8.41 5.24 -12.66
CA ILE A 26 -9.84 4.92 -12.62
C ILE A 26 -10.66 6.09 -12.07
N ALA A 27 -10.13 6.80 -11.07
CA ALA A 27 -10.75 8.00 -10.51
C ALA A 27 -10.73 9.20 -11.47
N GLY A 28 -10.10 9.08 -12.65
CA GLY A 28 -10.04 10.13 -13.66
C GLY A 28 -9.01 11.21 -13.37
N LEU A 29 -7.98 10.91 -12.57
CA LEU A 29 -6.88 11.84 -12.36
C LEU A 29 -6.05 11.99 -13.63
N GLY A 30 -5.57 13.22 -13.86
CA GLY A 30 -4.62 13.48 -14.94
C GLY A 30 -3.28 12.82 -14.66
N SER A 31 -2.55 12.47 -15.71
CA SER A 31 -1.27 11.75 -15.62
C SER A 31 -0.16 12.49 -14.86
N SER A 32 -0.31 13.78 -14.55
CA SER A 32 0.63 14.51 -13.67
C SER A 32 0.40 14.26 -12.18
N ASN A 33 -0.76 13.73 -11.79
CA ASN A 33 -1.21 13.63 -10.40
C ASN A 33 -1.22 12.18 -9.87
N GLU A 34 -1.02 11.21 -10.76
CA GLU A 34 -0.93 9.80 -10.40
C GLU A 34 0.49 9.49 -9.90
N GLU A 35 0.58 9.01 -8.67
CA GLU A 35 1.84 8.49 -8.17
C GLU A 35 2.20 7.14 -8.83
N THR A 36 3.47 6.79 -8.75
CA THR A 36 3.95 5.47 -9.16
C THR A 36 3.89 4.50 -7.98
N VAL A 37 3.87 3.20 -8.25
CA VAL A 37 3.92 2.17 -7.20
C VAL A 37 5.16 2.34 -6.33
N ALA A 38 6.31 2.70 -6.91
CA ALA A 38 7.52 2.98 -6.13
C ALA A 38 7.39 4.23 -5.22
N ALA A 39 6.65 5.26 -5.65
CA ALA A 39 6.42 6.46 -4.84
C ALA A 39 5.53 6.14 -3.63
N HIS A 40 4.45 5.40 -3.86
CA HIS A 40 3.59 4.84 -2.82
C HIS A 40 4.37 3.95 -1.84
N ALA A 41 5.18 3.02 -2.36
CA ALA A 41 5.97 2.12 -1.52
C ALA A 41 6.94 2.87 -0.60
N TRP A 42 7.52 3.99 -1.06
CA TRP A 42 8.34 4.84 -0.20
C TRP A 42 7.51 5.50 0.92
N GLY A 43 6.33 6.03 0.61
CA GLY A 43 5.44 6.65 1.58
C GLY A 43 4.93 5.65 2.62
N ALA A 44 4.51 4.46 2.17
CA ALA A 44 4.14 3.34 3.02
C ALA A 44 5.29 2.90 3.96
N CYS A 45 6.54 2.90 3.51
CA CYS A 45 7.70 2.63 4.38
C CYS A 45 7.87 3.69 5.47
N LEU A 46 7.77 4.98 5.12
CA LEU A 46 7.87 6.07 6.09
C LEU A 46 6.76 5.99 7.14
N ILE A 47 5.52 5.76 6.71
CA ILE A 47 4.38 5.66 7.62
C ILE A 47 4.47 4.40 8.48
N SER A 48 4.94 3.28 7.92
CA SER A 48 5.19 2.05 8.68
C SER A 48 6.17 2.27 9.83
N LEU A 49 7.27 3.01 9.56
CA LEU A 49 8.24 3.41 10.60
C LEU A 49 7.56 4.23 11.71
N LEU A 50 6.77 5.24 11.34
CA LEU A 50 6.11 6.13 12.31
C LEU A 50 5.06 5.40 13.16
N ILE A 51 4.25 4.54 12.54
CA ILE A 51 3.26 3.71 13.23
C ILE A 51 3.97 2.74 14.20
N ALA A 52 5.03 2.06 13.74
CA ALA A 52 5.81 1.15 14.58
C ALA A 52 6.41 1.86 15.80
N GLU A 53 7.03 3.04 15.60
CA GLU A 53 7.59 3.83 16.71
C GLU A 53 6.51 4.31 17.69
N LYS A 54 5.34 4.71 17.20
CA LYS A 54 4.21 5.06 18.07
C LYS A 54 3.80 3.87 18.94
N ILE A 55 3.61 2.70 18.34
CA ILE A 55 3.22 1.47 19.05
C ILE A 55 4.30 1.05 20.08
N ARG A 56 5.58 1.19 19.73
CA ARG A 56 6.71 0.98 20.66
C ARG A 56 6.71 1.96 21.81
N SER A 57 6.39 3.24 21.56
CA SER A 57 6.29 4.25 22.61
C SER A 57 5.15 3.97 23.60
N ASP A 58 4.13 3.22 23.17
CA ASP A 58 3.02 2.75 24.01
C ASP A 58 3.35 1.46 24.78
N GLY A 59 4.59 0.96 24.67
CA GLY A 59 5.10 -0.17 25.46
C GLY A 59 4.98 -1.55 24.78
N ASN A 60 4.61 -1.60 23.50
CA ASN A 60 4.54 -2.86 22.76
C ASN A 60 5.89 -3.20 22.11
N ASP A 61 6.19 -4.50 22.01
CA ASP A 61 7.35 -4.96 21.25
C ASP A 61 7.00 -5.07 19.76
N VAL A 62 7.84 -4.49 18.91
CA VAL A 62 7.66 -4.47 17.45
C VAL A 62 9.02 -4.66 16.80
N ASP A 63 9.13 -5.66 15.94
CA ASP A 63 10.32 -5.86 15.11
C ASP A 63 10.32 -4.87 13.94
N LEU A 64 11.01 -3.74 14.12
CA LEU A 64 11.10 -2.70 13.10
C LEU A 64 11.80 -3.17 11.82
N ARG A 65 12.77 -4.10 11.92
CA ARG A 65 13.44 -4.66 10.74
C ARG A 65 12.41 -5.43 9.90
N LYS A 66 11.58 -6.24 10.56
CA LYS A 66 10.52 -7.00 9.90
C LYS A 66 9.48 -6.09 9.25
N VAL A 67 9.00 -5.07 9.97
CA VAL A 67 8.07 -4.04 9.45
C VAL A 67 8.61 -3.40 8.17
N LEU A 68 9.85 -2.87 8.22
CA LEU A 68 10.43 -2.18 7.06
C LEU A 68 10.75 -3.14 5.91
N THR A 69 11.13 -4.39 6.20
CA THR A 69 11.35 -5.40 5.16
C THR A 69 10.04 -5.72 4.44
N MET A 70 8.95 -5.92 5.19
CA MET A 70 7.62 -6.12 4.61
C MET A 70 7.16 -4.91 3.79
N ALA A 71 7.30 -3.70 4.32
CA ALA A 71 6.91 -2.47 3.62
C ALA A 71 7.67 -2.27 2.29
N ILE A 72 8.97 -2.59 2.24
CA ILE A 72 9.76 -2.53 1.00
C ILE A 72 9.25 -3.54 -0.04
N LEU A 73 8.77 -4.70 0.39
CA LEU A 73 8.42 -5.82 -0.48
C LEU A 73 6.94 -5.87 -0.88
N HIS A 74 6.05 -5.17 -0.17
CA HIS A 74 4.60 -5.44 -0.24
C HIS A 74 4.03 -5.39 -1.67
N ASP A 75 4.43 -4.41 -2.48
CA ASP A 75 4.01 -4.27 -3.88
C ASP A 75 5.06 -4.77 -4.90
N LEU A 76 6.12 -5.45 -4.45
CA LEU A 76 7.14 -6.02 -5.35
C LEU A 76 6.54 -6.88 -6.47
N PRO A 77 5.53 -7.73 -6.23
CA PRO A 77 4.90 -8.55 -7.27
C PRO A 77 4.28 -7.76 -8.42
N GLU A 78 3.87 -6.51 -8.19
CA GLU A 78 3.25 -5.67 -9.21
C GLU A 78 4.21 -5.37 -10.38
N ALA A 79 5.52 -5.52 -10.18
CA ALA A 79 6.50 -5.47 -11.27
C ALA A 79 6.31 -6.59 -12.30
N ILE A 80 5.52 -7.62 -12.00
CA ILE A 80 5.12 -8.70 -12.91
C ILE A 80 3.63 -8.62 -13.23
N VAL A 81 2.79 -8.46 -12.20
CA VAL A 81 1.33 -8.63 -12.34
C VAL A 81 0.58 -7.32 -12.59
N SER A 82 1.27 -6.17 -12.56
CA SER A 82 0.70 -4.82 -12.56
C SER A 82 -0.12 -4.52 -11.29
N ASP A 83 -0.48 -3.25 -11.08
CA ASP A 83 -1.39 -2.85 -10.00
C ASP A 83 -2.83 -3.25 -10.35
N ILE A 84 -3.31 -4.34 -9.72
CA ILE A 84 -4.67 -4.87 -9.90
C ILE A 84 -5.62 -4.08 -9.00
N PRO A 85 -6.55 -3.27 -9.57
CA PRO A 85 -7.34 -2.34 -8.78
C PRO A 85 -8.39 -3.05 -7.92
N LEU A 86 -8.71 -2.43 -6.78
CA LEU A 86 -9.75 -2.91 -5.86
C LEU A 86 -11.10 -3.15 -6.56
N THR A 87 -11.46 -2.33 -7.54
CA THR A 87 -12.70 -2.46 -8.31
C THR A 87 -12.80 -3.80 -9.05
N ALA A 88 -11.68 -4.35 -9.54
CA ALA A 88 -11.64 -5.68 -10.16
C ALA A 88 -11.91 -6.77 -9.13
N VAL A 89 -11.32 -6.65 -7.93
CA VAL A 89 -11.54 -7.60 -6.82
C VAL A 89 -12.98 -7.54 -6.32
N GLN A 90 -13.55 -6.34 -6.15
CA GLN A 90 -14.95 -6.17 -5.72
C GLN A 90 -15.93 -6.79 -6.72
N PHE A 91 -15.71 -6.58 -8.02
CA PHE A 91 -16.57 -7.15 -9.06
C PHE A 91 -16.44 -8.68 -9.15
N GLY A 92 -15.21 -9.20 -9.06
CA GLY A 92 -14.94 -10.63 -9.17
C GLY A 92 -15.10 -11.44 -7.88
N GLY A 93 -15.33 -10.79 -6.74
CA GLY A 93 -15.54 -11.40 -5.43
C GLY A 93 -14.36 -12.27 -4.96
N ASP A 94 -14.65 -13.25 -4.12
CA ASP A 94 -13.64 -14.13 -3.49
C ASP A 94 -12.78 -14.91 -4.50
N SER A 95 -13.37 -15.25 -5.65
CA SER A 95 -12.64 -15.93 -6.73
C SER A 95 -11.51 -15.04 -7.27
N MET A 96 -11.81 -13.78 -7.54
CA MET A 96 -10.80 -12.83 -8.01
C MET A 96 -9.79 -12.48 -6.93
N ARG A 97 -10.23 -12.33 -5.67
CA ARG A 97 -9.31 -12.14 -4.52
C ARG A 97 -8.30 -13.29 -4.41
N SER A 98 -8.79 -14.53 -4.40
CA SER A 98 -7.93 -15.71 -4.34
C SER A 98 -7.00 -15.83 -5.56
N SER A 99 -7.48 -15.45 -6.74
CA SER A 99 -6.67 -15.45 -7.95
C SER A 99 -5.56 -14.40 -7.91
N LYS A 100 -5.87 -13.18 -7.43
CA LYS A 100 -4.88 -12.10 -7.20
C LYS A 100 -3.80 -12.58 -6.24
N GLU A 101 -4.17 -13.03 -5.05
CA GLU A 101 -3.24 -13.51 -4.02
C GLU A 101 -2.31 -14.62 -4.55
N LYS A 102 -2.85 -15.62 -5.26
CA LYS A 102 -2.06 -16.71 -5.85
C LYS A 102 -1.08 -16.21 -6.91
N THR A 103 -1.51 -15.28 -7.75
CA THR A 103 -0.71 -14.76 -8.86
C THR A 103 0.41 -13.86 -8.34
N GLU A 104 0.12 -13.03 -7.33
CA GLU A 104 1.11 -12.21 -6.64
C GLU A 104 2.12 -13.05 -5.86
N ALA A 105 1.67 -14.09 -5.15
CA ALA A 105 2.58 -15.02 -4.47
C ALA A 105 3.51 -15.73 -5.45
N ALA A 106 2.99 -16.16 -6.61
CA ALA A 106 3.80 -16.76 -7.66
C ALA A 106 4.84 -15.76 -8.23
N ALA A 107 4.46 -14.49 -8.41
CA ALA A 107 5.36 -13.43 -8.85
C ALA A 107 6.42 -13.10 -7.79
N ALA A 108 6.05 -12.94 -6.51
CA ALA A 108 6.97 -12.73 -5.40
C ALA A 108 8.05 -13.83 -5.35
N ARG A 109 7.61 -15.10 -5.33
CA ARG A 109 8.50 -16.26 -5.33
C ARG A 109 9.38 -16.29 -6.57
N HIS A 110 8.83 -15.99 -7.75
CA HIS A 110 9.61 -15.96 -8.98
C HIS A 110 10.74 -14.93 -8.93
N MET A 111 10.44 -13.72 -8.46
CA MET A 111 11.41 -12.61 -8.36
C MET A 111 12.48 -12.87 -7.31
N LEU A 112 12.11 -13.47 -6.17
CA LEU A 112 13.01 -13.63 -5.03
C LEU A 112 13.84 -14.93 -5.09
N ARG A 113 13.34 -15.98 -5.77
CA ARG A 113 14.01 -17.29 -5.87
C ARG A 113 15.50 -17.24 -6.24
N PRO A 114 15.98 -16.41 -7.20
CA PRO A 114 17.40 -16.34 -7.54
C PRO A 114 18.32 -15.99 -6.35
N LEU A 115 17.80 -15.32 -5.32
CA LEU A 115 18.59 -14.93 -4.15
C LEU A 115 18.94 -16.12 -3.23
N GLY A 116 18.38 -17.31 -3.45
CA GLY A 116 18.60 -18.50 -2.62
C GLY A 116 17.84 -18.42 -1.30
N GLU A 117 18.49 -18.81 -0.18
CA GLU A 117 17.85 -18.81 1.16
C GLU A 117 17.32 -17.43 1.57
N VAL A 118 18.04 -16.36 1.22
CA VAL A 118 17.57 -14.98 1.44
C VAL A 118 16.27 -14.74 0.69
N GLY A 119 16.15 -15.23 -0.55
CA GLY A 119 14.96 -15.10 -1.35
C GLY A 119 13.76 -15.83 -0.75
N THR A 120 13.97 -17.04 -0.24
CA THR A 120 12.95 -17.79 0.50
C THR A 120 12.47 -17.03 1.73
N PHE A 121 13.40 -16.52 2.54
CA PHE A 121 13.05 -15.70 3.72
C PHE A 121 12.23 -14.45 3.36
N LEU A 122 12.60 -13.73 2.30
CA LEU A 122 11.87 -12.54 1.87
C LEU A 122 10.49 -12.90 1.30
N ALA A 123 10.35 -14.03 0.61
CA ALA A 123 9.07 -14.50 0.10
C ALA A 123 8.13 -14.91 1.26
N ASP A 124 8.67 -15.58 2.28
CA ASP A 124 7.90 -15.96 3.48
C ASP A 124 7.41 -14.71 4.23
N LEU A 125 8.23 -13.65 4.34
CA LEU A 125 7.81 -12.38 4.92
C LEU A 125 6.72 -11.69 4.10
N TRP A 126 6.79 -11.75 2.77
CA TRP A 126 5.74 -11.21 1.90
C TRP A 126 4.42 -11.97 2.08
N GLU A 127 4.46 -13.30 2.16
CA GLU A 127 3.27 -14.14 2.43
C GLU A 127 2.68 -13.87 3.81
N GLU A 128 3.53 -13.62 4.82
CA GLU A 128 3.08 -13.22 6.15
C GLU A 128 2.38 -11.86 6.14
N PHE A 129 2.92 -10.89 5.37
CA PHE A 129 2.25 -9.61 5.15
C PHE A 129 0.86 -9.80 4.55
N VAL A 130 0.73 -10.59 3.48
CA VAL A 130 -0.57 -10.86 2.83
C VAL A 130 -1.56 -11.54 3.79
N ALA A 131 -1.07 -12.45 4.65
CA ALA A 131 -1.93 -13.09 5.65
C ALA A 131 -2.46 -12.10 6.70
N CYS A 132 -1.77 -10.97 6.93
CA CYS A 132 -2.17 -9.87 7.83
C CYS A 132 -2.52 -10.32 9.26
N LYS A 133 -1.81 -11.33 9.78
CA LYS A 133 -2.08 -11.89 11.13
C LYS A 133 -1.16 -11.35 12.22
N THR A 134 0.08 -10.99 11.87
CA THR A 134 1.07 -10.51 12.84
C THR A 134 0.97 -9.01 13.03
N LEU A 135 1.49 -8.51 14.16
CA LEU A 135 1.49 -7.08 14.45
C LEU A 135 2.23 -6.31 13.37
N GLU A 136 3.38 -6.81 12.91
CA GLU A 136 4.19 -6.19 11.86
C GLU A 136 3.43 -6.13 10.52
N ALA A 137 2.76 -7.21 10.13
CA ALA A 137 1.96 -7.23 8.91
C ALA A 137 0.79 -6.22 8.97
N ARG A 138 0.11 -6.14 10.12
CA ARG A 138 -0.97 -5.19 10.36
C ARG A 138 -0.48 -3.74 10.34
N ILE A 139 0.72 -3.47 10.85
CA ILE A 139 1.35 -2.14 10.77
C ILE A 139 1.54 -1.72 9.31
N VAL A 140 2.11 -2.60 8.48
CA VAL A 140 2.36 -2.30 7.06
C VAL A 140 1.04 -2.16 6.29
N ASN A 141 0.04 -3.00 6.58
CA ASN A 141 -1.28 -2.90 5.96
C ASN A 141 -2.01 -1.58 6.31
N ALA A 142 -1.88 -1.13 7.56
CA ALA A 142 -2.38 0.18 7.97
C ALA A 142 -1.63 1.31 7.26
N ALA A 143 -0.31 1.22 7.17
CA ALA A 143 0.52 2.23 6.52
C ALA A 143 0.24 2.37 5.03
N ASP A 144 0.04 1.26 4.31
CA ASP A 144 -0.37 1.23 2.90
C ASP A 144 -1.63 2.07 2.64
N LYS A 145 -2.67 1.88 3.46
CA LYS A 145 -3.90 2.68 3.37
C LYS A 145 -3.67 4.15 3.75
N VAL A 146 -2.93 4.39 4.84
CA VAL A 146 -2.68 5.76 5.32
C VAL A 146 -1.90 6.57 4.29
N ASP A 147 -0.95 5.95 3.57
CA ASP A 147 -0.21 6.62 2.50
C ASP A 147 -1.14 7.07 1.37
N MET A 148 -1.93 6.13 0.84
CA MET A 148 -2.93 6.39 -0.20
C MET A 148 -3.89 7.52 0.19
N LEU A 149 -4.40 7.51 1.42
CA LEU A 149 -5.30 8.56 1.93
C LEU A 149 -4.57 9.91 2.13
N THR A 150 -3.31 9.87 2.53
CA THR A 150 -2.47 11.08 2.64
C THR A 150 -2.23 11.70 1.28
N HIS A 151 -1.95 10.89 0.25
CA HIS A 151 -1.83 11.36 -1.13
C HIS A 151 -3.15 11.97 -1.63
N ALA A 152 -4.29 11.33 -1.35
CA ALA A 152 -5.60 11.89 -1.67
C ALA A 152 -5.79 13.30 -1.06
N VAL A 153 -5.53 13.47 0.24
CA VAL A 153 -5.61 14.81 0.87
C VAL A 153 -4.63 15.80 0.25
N SER A 154 -3.41 15.37 -0.08
CA SER A 154 -2.40 16.21 -0.75
C SER A 154 -2.90 16.72 -2.12
N LEU A 155 -3.51 15.83 -2.92
CA LEU A 155 -4.10 16.20 -4.20
C LEU A 155 -5.22 17.22 -4.05
N GLU A 156 -6.07 17.11 -3.03
CA GLU A 156 -7.12 18.11 -2.75
C GLU A 156 -6.54 19.48 -2.42
N GLN A 157 -5.47 19.50 -1.63
CA GLN A 157 -4.76 20.74 -1.29
C GLN A 157 -4.10 21.36 -2.54
N ALA A 158 -3.70 20.54 -3.50
CA ALA A 158 -3.22 20.96 -4.81
C ALA A 158 -4.34 21.38 -5.79
N GLY A 159 -5.62 21.32 -5.36
CA GLY A 159 -6.77 21.78 -6.14
C GLY A 159 -7.55 20.68 -6.86
N CYS A 160 -7.23 19.40 -6.62
CA CYS A 160 -8.06 18.29 -7.09
C CYS A 160 -9.44 18.34 -6.41
N GLN A 161 -10.49 18.03 -7.16
CA GLN A 161 -11.84 18.01 -6.60
C GLN A 161 -11.98 16.85 -5.60
N PRO A 162 -12.35 17.11 -4.33
CA PRO A 162 -12.50 16.06 -3.33
C PRO A 162 -13.52 14.96 -3.73
N ALA A 163 -14.51 15.30 -4.56
CA ALA A 163 -15.51 14.36 -5.02
C ALA A 163 -14.92 13.15 -5.77
N LEU A 164 -13.83 13.35 -6.53
CA LEU A 164 -13.12 12.28 -7.24
C LEU A 164 -12.45 11.28 -6.29
N LEU A 165 -12.21 11.70 -5.05
CA LEU A 165 -11.39 10.98 -4.08
C LEU A 165 -12.22 10.30 -2.98
N ASN A 166 -13.55 10.47 -3.01
CA ASN A 166 -14.48 9.93 -2.01
C ASN A 166 -14.35 8.42 -1.81
N GLU A 167 -14.22 7.69 -2.92
CA GLU A 167 -14.20 6.23 -2.92
C GLU A 167 -12.98 5.68 -2.19
N PHE A 168 -11.85 6.38 -2.21
CA PHE A 168 -10.65 5.97 -1.46
C PHE A 168 -10.95 5.96 0.04
N PHE A 169 -11.60 7.00 0.57
CA PHE A 169 -11.99 7.05 1.98
C PHE A 169 -13.08 6.02 2.31
N HIS A 170 -14.09 5.88 1.46
CA HIS A 170 -15.19 4.95 1.70
C HIS A 170 -14.70 3.50 1.76
N ASN A 171 -13.84 3.09 0.82
CA ASN A 171 -13.30 1.74 0.76
C ASN A 171 -12.30 1.44 1.89
N SER A 172 -11.70 2.47 2.51
CA SER A 172 -10.81 2.31 3.67
C SER A 172 -11.53 2.30 5.02
N GLN A 173 -12.84 2.56 5.07
CA GLN A 173 -13.61 2.64 6.32
C GLN A 173 -13.77 1.29 7.03
N HIS A 174 -13.69 0.18 6.29
CA HIS A 174 -13.95 -1.15 6.79
C HIS A 174 -12.68 -1.98 6.80
N GLU A 175 -12.02 -2.03 7.95
CA GLU A 175 -11.10 -3.13 8.25
C GLU A 175 -11.91 -4.37 8.66
N GLU A 176 -11.36 -5.55 8.38
CA GLU A 176 -11.90 -6.78 8.94
C GLU A 176 -11.77 -6.72 10.47
N ALA A 177 -12.87 -7.00 11.18
CA ALA A 177 -12.90 -6.94 12.63
C ALA A 177 -11.77 -7.83 13.22
N GLY A 178 -10.80 -7.20 13.88
CA GLY A 178 -9.62 -7.87 14.47
C GLY A 178 -8.27 -7.55 13.82
N SER A 179 -8.24 -6.95 12.62
CA SER A 179 -7.00 -6.47 11.98
C SER A 179 -6.66 -5.02 12.34
N SER A 180 -7.66 -4.20 12.69
CA SER A 180 -7.45 -2.75 12.87
C SER A 180 -6.59 -2.43 14.09
N LEU A 181 -5.71 -1.45 13.92
CA LEU A 181 -4.85 -0.90 14.97
C LEU A 181 -5.45 0.42 15.44
N ASP A 182 -5.45 0.70 16.75
CA ASP A 182 -6.01 1.96 17.29
C ASP A 182 -5.38 3.20 16.62
N VAL A 183 -4.07 3.15 16.37
CA VAL A 183 -3.34 4.21 15.65
C VAL A 183 -3.82 4.39 14.21
N PHE A 184 -4.24 3.32 13.52
CA PHE A 184 -4.83 3.43 12.19
C PHE A 184 -6.16 4.19 12.26
N GLU A 185 -7.04 3.84 13.19
CA GLU A 185 -8.35 4.50 13.36
C GLU A 185 -8.20 5.99 13.67
N GLU A 186 -7.21 6.36 14.50
CA GLU A 186 -6.88 7.75 14.79
C GLU A 186 -6.41 8.51 13.55
N LEU A 187 -5.48 7.92 12.78
CA LEU A 187 -4.94 8.52 11.55
C LEU A 187 -6.02 8.65 10.48
N TYR A 188 -6.79 7.59 10.25
CA TYR A 188 -7.92 7.57 9.33
C TYR A 188 -8.94 8.67 9.69
N SER A 189 -9.32 8.77 10.96
CA SER A 189 -10.26 9.79 11.43
C SER A 189 -9.76 11.21 11.17
N LYS A 190 -8.46 11.46 11.37
CA LYS A 190 -7.84 12.76 11.07
C LYS A 190 -7.85 13.07 9.57
N LEU A 191 -7.44 12.12 8.73
CA LEU A 191 -7.43 12.27 7.27
C LEU A 191 -8.84 12.48 6.72
N LEU A 192 -9.82 11.72 7.21
CA LEU A 192 -11.23 11.87 6.85
C LEU A 192 -11.78 13.26 7.25
N GLY A 193 -11.35 13.78 8.40
CA GLY A 193 -11.67 15.14 8.84
C GLY A 193 -11.13 16.22 7.88
N LEU A 194 -9.89 16.05 7.40
CA LEU A 194 -9.29 16.94 6.41
C LEU A 194 -10.06 16.89 5.08
N HIS A 195 -10.33 15.68 4.57
CA HIS A 195 -11.12 15.47 3.36
C HIS A 195 -12.51 16.13 3.42
N ARG A 196 -13.23 15.94 4.53
CA ARG A 196 -14.53 16.60 4.76
C ARG A 196 -14.43 18.12 4.81
N SER A 197 -13.36 18.65 5.39
CA SER A 197 -13.12 20.10 5.46
C SER A 197 -12.80 20.69 4.08
N ASN A 198 -12.05 19.96 3.24
CA ASN A 198 -11.72 20.37 1.88
C ASN A 198 -12.95 20.38 0.97
N LYS A 199 -13.87 19.42 1.12
CA LYS A 199 -15.17 19.43 0.44
C LYS A 199 -15.97 20.71 0.69
N GLY A 200 -16.00 21.18 1.93
CA GLY A 200 -16.72 22.40 2.31
C GLY A 200 -16.13 23.70 1.75
N LYS A 201 -14.91 23.66 1.20
CA LYS A 201 -14.22 24.80 0.60
C LYS A 201 -14.25 24.79 -0.93
N ALA A 202 -14.73 23.72 -1.57
CA ALA A 202 -14.82 23.65 -3.02
C ALA A 202 -15.80 24.73 -3.51
N PRO A 203 -15.37 25.64 -4.42
CA PRO A 203 -16.25 26.68 -4.91
C PRO A 203 -17.47 26.02 -5.57
N HIS A 204 -18.67 26.43 -5.15
CA HIS A 204 -19.89 26.09 -5.89
C HIS A 204 -19.68 26.50 -7.34
N SER A 205 -19.57 25.52 -8.23
CA SER A 205 -19.57 25.75 -9.66
C SER A 205 -20.84 26.51 -10.00
N SER A 206 -20.67 27.77 -10.36
CA SER A 206 -21.70 28.64 -10.94
C SER A 206 -21.90 28.29 -12.40
#